data_AF-A0A1S2PHP2-F1
#
_entry.id   AF-A0A1S2PHP2-F1
#
_cell.length_a   1.000
_cell.length_b   1.000
_cell.length_c   1.000
_cell.angle_alpha   90.00
_cell.angle_beta   90.00
_cell.angle_gamma   90.00
#
_symmetry.space_group_name_H-M   'P 1'
#
loop_
_entity.id
_entity.type
_entity.pdbx_description
1 polymer ?
#
loop_
_entity_poly.entity_id
_entity_poly.type
_entity_poly.pdbx_seq_one_letter_code
_entity_poly.pdbx_strand_id
1 'polypeptide(L)'
;MKHLELRALLAEPTTPLMRAALRGLSPETLEALARVADRAAGQAWRQVVVDRVRAFAAGQPGEGPQAVAAYFTTTERRTADGMFVGWSPFVAALTPTEAAPDLRHTETTATMVPLGEDARAEVDFADPRLAEALHRLAAMDPPAHGDVLHVHLPSSRVTRVKP
;
A
#
# COMPACT_ATOMS: atom_id res chain seq x y z
N MET A 1 15.74 24.88 18.34
CA MET A 1 16.22 23.83 17.42
C MET A 1 15.50 24.01 16.10
N LYS A 2 16.21 24.06 14.96
CA LYS A 2 15.58 24.28 13.64
C LYS A 2 14.85 23.01 13.19
N HIS A 3 13.74 23.14 12.46
CA HIS A 3 12.95 22.00 11.96
C HIS A 3 13.79 20.97 11.18
N LEU A 4 14.83 21.41 10.46
CA LEU A 4 15.74 20.53 9.72
C LEU A 4 16.64 19.68 10.64
N GLU A 5 17.09 20.26 11.76
CA GLU A 5 17.91 19.56 12.76
C GLU A 5 17.09 18.49 13.48
N LEU A 6 15.82 18.80 13.80
CA LEU A 6 14.89 17.84 14.38
C LEU A 6 14.61 16.67 13.42
N ARG A 7 14.44 16.96 12.12
CA ARG A 7 14.22 15.93 11.10
C ARG A 7 15.41 14.98 10.97
N ALA A 8 16.64 15.50 10.96
CA ALA A 8 17.85 14.68 10.91
C ALA A 8 17.98 13.78 12.14
N LEU A 9 17.72 14.33 13.33
CA LEU A 9 17.75 13.56 14.57
C LEU A 9 16.68 12.45 14.60
N LEU A 10 15.47 12.72 14.09
CA LEU A 10 14.40 11.72 13.99
C LEU A 10 14.67 10.64 12.93
N ALA A 11 15.49 10.93 11.92
CA ALA A 11 15.88 9.94 10.91
C ALA A 11 16.84 8.87 11.47
N GLU A 12 17.46 9.14 12.63
CA GLU A 12 18.40 8.23 13.29
C GLU A 12 17.97 7.92 14.73
N PRO A 13 16.85 7.18 14.92
CA PRO A 13 16.28 6.92 16.24
C PRO A 13 17.19 6.09 17.15
N THR A 14 18.19 5.41 16.58
CA THR A 14 19.16 4.59 17.32
C THR A 14 20.36 5.37 17.83
N THR A 15 20.46 6.68 17.58
CA THR A 15 21.55 7.50 18.13
C THR A 15 21.52 7.51 19.67
N PRO A 16 22.68 7.55 20.36
CA PRO A 16 22.72 7.60 21.83
C PRO A 16 21.92 8.78 22.40
N LEU A 17 21.97 9.94 21.72
CA LEU A 17 21.24 11.14 22.10
C LEU A 17 19.72 10.93 22.05
N MET A 18 19.20 10.37 20.95
CA MET A 18 17.77 10.11 20.81
C MET A 18 17.30 9.05 21.81
N ARG A 19 18.10 7.98 22.01
CA ARG A 19 17.80 6.96 23.04
C ARG A 19 17.75 7.56 24.44
N ALA A 20 18.67 8.45 24.80
CA ALA A 20 18.66 9.14 26.09
C ALA A 20 17.42 10.04 26.24
N ALA A 21 17.07 10.79 25.19
CA ALA A 21 15.88 11.64 25.19
C ALA A 21 14.58 10.81 25.36
N LEU A 22 14.42 9.72 24.60
CA LEU A 22 13.25 8.84 24.69
C LEU A 22 13.13 8.20 26.08
N ARG A 23 14.24 7.79 26.71
CA ARG A 23 14.22 7.22 28.08
C ARG A 23 13.76 8.22 29.16
N GLY A 24 13.90 9.52 28.90
CA GLY A 24 13.46 10.56 29.83
C GLY A 24 11.98 10.91 29.74
N LEU A 25 11.25 10.36 28.75
CA LEU A 25 9.83 10.63 28.55
C LEU A 25 8.96 9.72 29.42
N SER A 26 7.78 10.22 29.81
CA SER A 26 6.78 9.40 30.50
C SER A 26 6.23 8.30 29.57
N PRO A 27 5.73 7.17 30.12
CA PRO A 27 5.09 6.13 29.33
C PRO A 27 3.96 6.64 28.43
N GLU A 28 3.11 7.54 28.94
CA GLU A 28 2.01 8.16 28.19
C GLU A 28 2.51 8.97 26.98
N THR A 29 3.61 9.72 27.16
CA THR A 29 4.22 10.51 26.09
C THR A 29 4.85 9.60 25.03
N LEU A 30 5.51 8.52 25.45
CA LEU A 30 6.06 7.51 24.54
C LEU A 30 4.98 6.83 23.72
N GLU A 31 3.86 6.48 24.35
CA GLU A 31 2.72 5.88 23.66
C GLU A 31 2.07 6.85 22.66
N ALA A 32 1.92 8.11 23.04
CA ALA A 32 1.45 9.15 22.12
C ALA A 32 2.40 9.32 20.91
N LEU A 33 3.72 9.33 21.16
CA LEU A 33 4.73 9.42 20.12
C LEU A 33 4.68 8.22 19.18
N ALA A 34 4.57 7.00 19.73
CA ALA A 34 4.44 5.77 18.94
C ALA A 34 3.22 5.83 18.01
N ARG A 35 2.05 6.21 18.54
CA ARG A 35 0.83 6.36 17.73
C ARG A 35 0.99 7.38 16.60
N VAL A 36 1.66 8.49 16.86
CA VAL A 36 1.91 9.52 15.83
C VAL A 36 2.88 8.98 14.77
N ALA A 37 3.94 8.30 15.18
CA ALA A 37 4.91 7.69 14.28
C ALA A 37 4.25 6.63 13.38
N ASP A 38 3.42 5.75 13.94
CA ASP A 38 2.70 4.71 13.18
C ASP A 38 1.74 5.32 12.16
N ARG A 39 0.99 6.36 12.54
CA ARG A 39 0.11 7.07 11.60
C ARG A 39 0.90 7.74 10.47
N ALA A 40 2.00 8.41 10.80
CA ALA A 40 2.85 9.07 9.82
C ALA A 40 3.49 8.06 8.85
N ALA A 41 4.00 6.94 9.37
CA ALA A 41 4.51 5.83 8.57
C ALA A 41 3.41 5.26 7.66
N GLY A 42 2.22 5.01 8.22
CA GLY A 42 1.05 4.56 7.47
C GLY A 42 0.65 5.49 6.32
N GLN A 43 0.75 6.80 6.52
CA GLN A 43 0.48 7.78 5.45
C GLN A 43 1.58 7.77 4.38
N ALA A 44 2.85 7.74 4.79
CA ALA A 44 3.98 7.69 3.88
C ALA A 44 3.93 6.47 2.95
N TRP A 45 3.67 5.28 3.51
CA TRP A 45 3.59 4.05 2.71
C TRP A 45 2.39 4.03 1.77
N ARG A 46 1.23 4.58 2.18
CA ARG A 46 0.08 4.77 1.27
C ARG A 46 0.42 5.70 0.11
N GLN A 47 1.18 6.76 0.35
CA GLN A 47 1.62 7.66 -0.71
C GLN A 47 2.56 6.95 -1.70
N VAL A 48 3.50 6.13 -1.20
CA VAL A 48 4.35 5.32 -2.08
C VAL A 48 3.50 4.42 -2.99
N VAL A 49 2.48 3.75 -2.46
CA VAL A 49 1.56 2.95 -3.28
C VAL A 49 0.91 3.81 -4.37
N VAL A 50 0.34 4.96 -4.02
CA VAL A 50 -0.29 5.88 -4.99
C VAL A 50 0.69 6.28 -6.09
N ASP A 51 1.90 6.69 -5.72
CA ASP A 51 2.91 7.17 -6.67
C ASP A 51 3.37 6.07 -7.63
N ARG A 52 3.54 4.85 -7.14
CA ARG A 52 3.91 3.70 -7.97
C ARG A 52 2.79 3.28 -8.90
N VAL A 53 1.54 3.28 -8.44
CA VAL A 53 0.37 3.00 -9.31
C VAL A 53 0.23 4.08 -10.38
N ARG A 54 0.42 5.36 -10.05
CA ARG A 54 0.41 6.44 -11.06
C ARG A 54 1.52 6.28 -12.09
N ALA A 55 2.74 5.97 -11.65
CA ALA A 55 3.87 5.77 -12.56
C ALA A 55 3.60 4.58 -13.51
N PHE A 56 3.04 3.50 -13.00
CA PHE A 56 2.61 2.36 -13.81
C PHE A 56 1.55 2.77 -14.84
N ALA A 57 0.49 3.48 -14.41
CA ALA A 57 -0.58 3.93 -15.28
C ALA A 57 -0.09 4.87 -16.40
N ALA A 58 0.86 5.76 -16.10
CA ALA A 58 1.44 6.67 -17.08
C ALA A 58 2.31 5.96 -18.13
N GLY A 59 2.86 4.78 -17.80
CA GLY A 59 3.67 3.97 -18.70
C GLY A 59 2.88 3.02 -19.60
N GLN A 60 1.55 2.93 -19.45
CA GLN A 60 0.73 2.02 -20.24
C GLN A 60 0.47 2.59 -21.65
N PRO A 61 0.70 1.79 -22.72
CA PRO A 61 0.41 2.23 -24.08
C PRO A 61 -1.11 2.20 -24.37
N GLY A 62 -1.63 3.30 -24.92
CA GLY A 62 -3.00 3.38 -25.43
C GLY A 62 -3.57 4.79 -25.43
N GLU A 63 -4.42 5.10 -26.42
CA GLU A 63 -5.24 6.34 -26.49
C GLU A 63 -6.52 6.25 -25.61
N GLY A 64 -6.62 5.22 -24.77
CA GLY A 64 -7.79 4.93 -23.96
C GLY A 64 -7.97 5.85 -22.73
N PRO A 65 -9.13 5.77 -22.04
CA PRO A 65 -9.39 6.55 -20.84
C PRO A 65 -8.32 6.34 -19.77
N GLN A 66 -7.87 7.41 -19.13
CA GLN A 66 -6.87 7.33 -18.07
C GLN A 66 -7.35 6.47 -16.89
N ALA A 67 -6.39 5.77 -16.29
CA ALA A 67 -6.59 5.05 -15.05
C ALA A 67 -7.11 5.96 -13.93
N VAL A 68 -8.22 5.58 -13.31
CA VAL A 68 -8.77 6.30 -12.16
C VAL A 68 -8.59 5.55 -10.84
N ALA A 69 -8.45 4.22 -10.89
CA ALA A 69 -8.43 3.38 -9.70
C ALA A 69 -7.50 2.17 -9.87
N ALA A 70 -7.06 1.64 -8.73
CA ALA A 70 -6.40 0.35 -8.63
C ALA A 70 -6.90 -0.48 -7.45
N TYR A 71 -7.02 -1.79 -7.64
CA TYR A 71 -7.53 -2.72 -6.64
C TYR A 71 -6.51 -3.82 -6.31
N PHE A 72 -6.31 -4.10 -5.03
CA PHE A 72 -5.47 -5.18 -4.52
C PHE A 72 -6.32 -6.09 -3.64
N THR A 73 -6.33 -7.38 -3.96
CA THR A 73 -6.97 -8.42 -3.14
C THR A 73 -5.98 -8.98 -2.12
N THR A 74 -6.40 -9.92 -1.28
CA THR A 74 -5.49 -10.64 -0.38
C THR A 74 -4.98 -11.95 -0.96
N THR A 75 -3.75 -12.32 -0.62
CA THR A 75 -3.21 -13.68 -0.79
C THR A 75 -2.99 -14.31 0.57
N GLU A 76 -3.08 -15.63 0.60
CA GLU A 76 -2.74 -16.44 1.77
C GLU A 76 -1.46 -17.22 1.48
N ARG A 77 -0.52 -17.18 2.43
CA ARG A 77 0.68 -18.01 2.41
C ARG A 77 0.81 -18.73 3.74
N ARG A 78 1.09 -20.03 3.68
CA ARG A 78 1.39 -20.82 4.88
C ARG A 78 2.83 -20.56 5.29
N THR A 79 3.05 -20.11 6.51
CA THR A 79 4.36 -19.88 7.13
C THR A 79 4.55 -20.84 8.30
N ALA A 80 5.75 -20.88 8.88
CA ALA A 80 6.05 -21.70 10.06
C ALA A 80 5.15 -21.34 11.27
N ASP A 81 4.70 -20.09 11.33
CA ASP A 81 3.91 -19.54 12.44
C ASP A 81 2.39 -19.54 12.18
N GLY A 82 1.93 -20.09 11.04
CA GLY A 82 0.52 -20.20 10.70
C GLY A 82 0.18 -19.72 9.29
N MET A 83 -1.03 -19.19 9.11
CA MET A 83 -1.47 -18.61 7.84
C MET A 83 -1.21 -17.11 7.85
N PHE A 84 -0.40 -16.64 6.90
CA PHE A 84 -0.15 -15.22 6.67
C PHE A 84 -1.06 -14.70 5.56
N VAL A 85 -1.85 -13.66 5.86
CA VAL A 85 -2.65 -12.92 4.89
C VAL A 85 -1.92 -11.63 4.53
N GLY A 86 -1.66 -11.42 3.24
CA GLY A 86 -1.00 -10.22 2.74
C GLY A 86 -1.67 -9.68 1.50
N TRP A 87 -1.34 -8.45 1.10
CA TRP A 87 -1.84 -7.88 -0.15
C TRP A 87 -1.23 -8.57 -1.37
N SER A 88 -2.09 -8.90 -2.33
CA SER A 88 -1.82 -9.52 -3.62
C SER A 88 -1.35 -8.50 -4.66
N PRO A 89 -0.59 -8.93 -5.68
CA PRO A 89 -0.41 -8.10 -6.87
C PRO A 89 -1.76 -7.69 -7.45
N PHE A 90 -1.75 -6.51 -8.04
CA PHE A 90 -2.90 -5.72 -8.45
C PHE A 90 -3.67 -6.27 -9.68
N VAL A 91 -4.95 -5.92 -9.77
CA VAL A 91 -5.79 -5.99 -10.98
C VAL A 91 -6.16 -4.55 -11.42
N ALA A 92 -5.74 -4.16 -12.62
CA ALA A 92 -6.13 -2.88 -13.24
C ALA A 92 -7.57 -2.95 -13.74
N ALA A 93 -8.48 -2.20 -13.13
CA ALA A 93 -9.79 -1.89 -13.70
C ALA A 93 -9.84 -0.39 -14.00
N LEU A 94 -9.95 -0.06 -15.29
CA LEU A 94 -9.81 1.29 -15.80
C LEU A 94 -11.10 1.69 -16.54
N THR A 95 -12.00 2.40 -15.88
CA THR A 95 -12.68 3.60 -16.40
C THR A 95 -13.46 4.33 -15.30
N PRO A 96 -13.64 5.67 -15.39
CA PRO A 96 -14.41 6.49 -14.44
C PRO A 96 -15.90 6.12 -14.28
N THR A 97 -16.42 5.21 -15.11
CA THR A 97 -17.84 4.83 -15.17
C THR A 97 -18.10 3.41 -14.65
N GLU A 98 -17.07 2.62 -14.34
CA GLU A 98 -17.25 1.28 -13.80
C GLU A 98 -17.49 1.34 -12.28
N ALA A 99 -18.58 0.71 -11.83
CA ALA A 99 -18.78 0.40 -10.42
C ALA A 99 -17.57 -0.41 -9.91
N ALA A 100 -17.26 -0.32 -8.61
CA ALA A 100 -16.32 -1.25 -7.99
C ALA A 100 -16.72 -2.67 -8.45
N PRO A 101 -15.80 -3.46 -9.04
CA PRO A 101 -16.15 -4.79 -9.52
C PRO A 101 -16.81 -5.55 -8.36
N ASP A 102 -17.85 -6.35 -8.62
CA ASP A 102 -18.40 -7.21 -7.59
C ASP A 102 -17.35 -8.28 -7.28
N LEU A 103 -16.59 -8.06 -6.21
CA LEU A 103 -15.47 -8.91 -5.79
C LEU A 103 -15.93 -10.12 -4.96
N ARG A 104 -17.25 -10.33 -4.82
CA ARG A 104 -17.80 -11.60 -4.34
C ARG A 104 -17.56 -12.65 -5.42
N HIS A 105 -17.33 -13.90 -5.01
CA HIS A 105 -17.01 -15.07 -5.86
C HIS A 105 -18.06 -15.47 -6.93
N THR A 106 -18.85 -14.53 -7.42
CA THR A 106 -19.71 -14.67 -8.60
C THR A 106 -19.03 -13.93 -9.73
N GLU A 107 -18.65 -14.68 -10.78
CA GLU A 107 -18.13 -14.23 -12.08
C GLU A 107 -18.46 -12.77 -12.41
N THR A 108 -17.64 -11.83 -11.93
CA THR A 108 -17.67 -10.46 -12.44
C THR A 108 -16.70 -10.45 -13.58
N THR A 109 -17.25 -10.33 -14.79
CA THR A 109 -16.47 -10.18 -16.02
C THR A 109 -15.75 -8.83 -15.97
N ALA A 110 -14.63 -8.79 -15.26
CA ALA A 110 -13.65 -7.72 -15.41
C ALA A 110 -13.12 -7.85 -16.83
N THR A 111 -13.40 -6.85 -17.67
CA THR A 111 -12.85 -6.79 -19.02
C THR A 111 -11.34 -6.63 -18.88
N MET A 112 -10.60 -7.74 -18.96
CA MET A 112 -9.15 -7.73 -18.99
C MET A 112 -8.71 -6.81 -20.12
N VAL A 113 -8.09 -5.68 -19.78
CA VAL A 113 -7.29 -4.94 -20.76
C VAL A 113 -6.24 -5.92 -21.28
N PRO A 114 -6.15 -6.14 -22.61
CA PRO A 114 -5.20 -7.08 -23.17
C PRO A 114 -3.77 -6.56 -22.96
N LEU A 115 -3.17 -6.98 -21.85
CA LEU A 115 -1.73 -7.04 -21.72
C LEU A 115 -1.27 -8.08 -22.76
N GLY A 116 -0.40 -7.66 -23.68
CA GLY A 116 0.18 -8.56 -24.69
C GLY A 116 0.73 -9.83 -24.05
N GLU A 117 0.66 -10.95 -24.76
CA GLU A 117 0.92 -12.31 -24.21
C GLU A 117 2.31 -12.46 -23.55
N ASP A 118 3.27 -11.60 -23.86
CA ASP A 118 4.59 -11.56 -23.20
C ASP A 118 4.58 -10.97 -21.77
N ALA A 119 3.46 -10.42 -21.29
CA ALA A 119 3.34 -9.77 -19.99
C ALA A 119 2.57 -10.60 -18.95
N ARG A 120 2.19 -11.85 -19.26
CA ARG A 120 1.04 -12.51 -18.60
C ARG A 120 1.28 -13.74 -17.73
N ALA A 121 2.50 -14.14 -17.41
CA ALA A 121 2.67 -15.22 -16.43
C ALA A 121 3.94 -15.06 -15.59
N GLU A 122 3.76 -14.94 -14.28
CA GLU A 122 4.73 -15.41 -13.27
C GLU A 122 6.17 -14.88 -13.36
N VAL A 123 6.35 -13.60 -13.66
CA VAL A 123 7.57 -12.89 -13.23
C VAL A 123 7.15 -11.99 -12.09
N ASP A 124 7.52 -12.37 -10.87
CA ASP A 124 7.31 -11.61 -9.64
C ASP A 124 7.40 -10.10 -9.89
N PHE A 125 6.24 -9.43 -9.82
CA PHE A 125 6.05 -7.98 -9.64
C PHE A 125 7.22 -7.09 -10.08
N ALA A 126 7.16 -6.54 -11.29
CA ALA A 126 8.21 -5.66 -11.83
C ALA A 126 8.52 -4.39 -10.99
N ASP A 127 7.75 -4.12 -9.93
CA ASP A 127 7.97 -2.99 -9.02
C ASP A 127 8.26 -3.45 -7.57
N PRO A 128 9.54 -3.62 -7.19
CA PRO A 128 9.91 -4.03 -5.84
C PRO A 128 9.49 -3.01 -4.77
N ARG A 129 9.37 -1.71 -5.13
CA ARG A 129 8.97 -0.67 -4.18
C ARG A 129 7.48 -0.72 -3.87
N LEU A 130 6.65 -1.07 -4.86
CA LEU A 130 5.23 -1.29 -4.64
C LEU A 130 4.99 -2.51 -3.74
N ALA A 131 5.69 -3.61 -4.02
CA ALA A 131 5.61 -4.82 -3.20
C ALA A 131 6.05 -4.55 -1.74
N GLU A 132 7.17 -3.84 -1.56
CA GLU A 132 7.61 -3.43 -0.23
C GLU A 132 6.58 -2.55 0.48
N ALA A 133 6.03 -1.55 -0.20
CA ALA A 133 5.03 -0.65 0.39
C ALA A 133 3.77 -1.39 0.82
N LEU A 134 3.28 -2.33 0.01
CA LEU A 134 2.15 -3.19 0.36
C LEU A 134 2.45 -4.08 1.57
N HIS A 135 3.65 -4.67 1.61
CA HIS A 135 4.08 -5.48 2.75
C HIS A 135 4.17 -4.65 4.04
N ARG A 136 4.75 -3.45 3.98
CA ARG A 136 4.82 -2.51 5.12
C ARG A 136 3.44 -2.09 5.58
N LEU A 137 2.50 -1.84 4.65
CA LEU A 137 1.12 -1.53 4.98
C LEU A 137 0.42 -2.70 5.67
N ALA A 138 0.59 -3.93 5.19
CA ALA A 138 0.03 -5.12 5.83
C ALA A 138 0.60 -5.36 7.24
N ALA A 139 1.88 -5.02 7.48
CA ALA A 139 2.46 -5.13 8.81
C ALA A 139 1.88 -4.12 9.82
N MET A 140 1.56 -2.90 9.36
CA MET A 140 0.94 -1.86 10.21
C MET A 140 -0.57 -2.02 10.37
N ASP A 141 -1.24 -2.51 9.32
CA ASP A 141 -2.70 -2.68 9.26
C ASP A 141 -3.02 -4.01 8.55
N PRO A 142 -2.96 -5.13 9.29
CA PRO A 142 -3.12 -6.47 8.71
C PRO A 142 -4.47 -6.64 8.00
N PRO A 143 -4.48 -7.14 6.75
CA PRO A 143 -5.72 -7.45 6.06
C PRO A 143 -6.34 -8.75 6.55
N ALA A 144 -7.66 -8.83 6.50
CA ALA A 144 -8.40 -10.08 6.63
C ALA A 144 -8.60 -10.74 5.25
N HIS A 145 -8.87 -12.04 5.22
CA HIS A 145 -9.20 -12.74 3.99
C HIS A 145 -10.36 -12.04 3.26
N GLY A 146 -10.17 -11.78 1.97
CA GLY A 146 -11.19 -11.14 1.12
C GLY A 146 -11.24 -9.61 1.24
N ASP A 147 -10.39 -8.99 2.08
CA ASP A 147 -10.25 -7.54 2.08
C ASP A 147 -9.75 -7.04 0.73
N VAL A 148 -10.17 -5.82 0.37
CA VAL A 148 -9.79 -5.16 -0.87
C VAL A 148 -9.20 -3.81 -0.56
N LEU A 149 -7.99 -3.55 -1.05
CA LEU A 149 -7.39 -2.23 -1.04
C LEU A 149 -7.71 -1.52 -2.35
N HIS A 150 -8.43 -0.41 -2.26
CA HIS A 150 -8.74 0.45 -3.39
C HIS A 150 -7.89 1.73 -3.33
N VAL A 151 -7.21 2.04 -4.42
CA VAL A 151 -6.37 3.22 -4.60
C VAL A 151 -7.00 4.11 -5.66
N HIS A 152 -7.59 5.22 -5.24
CA HIS A 152 -8.20 6.21 -6.13
C HIS A 152 -7.17 7.27 -6.53
N LEU A 153 -6.79 7.27 -7.80
CA LEU A 153 -5.69 8.07 -8.33
C LEU A 153 -5.98 9.58 -8.37
N PRO A 154 -7.18 10.06 -8.74
CA PRO A 154 -7.47 11.49 -8.75
C PRO A 154 -7.36 12.16 -7.38
N SER A 155 -7.80 11.48 -6.31
CA SER A 155 -7.77 12.04 -4.95
C SER A 155 -6.59 11.54 -4.09
N SER A 156 -5.69 10.72 -4.65
CA SER A 156 -4.62 10.04 -3.90
C SER A 156 -5.13 9.22 -2.70
N ARG A 157 -6.39 8.79 -2.73
CA ARG A 157 -7.01 8.17 -1.55
C ARG A 157 -6.82 6.67 -1.60
N VAL A 158 -6.35 6.09 -0.49
CA VAL A 158 -6.28 4.65 -0.30
C VAL A 158 -7.36 4.24 0.70
N THR A 159 -8.27 3.36 0.29
CA THR A 159 -9.39 2.86 1.09
C THR A 159 -9.35 1.35 1.16
N ARG A 160 -9.52 0.78 2.35
CA ARG A 160 -9.78 -0.66 2.52
C ARG A 160 -11.29 -0.88 2.55
N VAL A 161 -11.76 -1.80 1.72
CA VAL A 161 -13.14 -2.33 1.72
C VAL A 161 -13.09 -3.71 2.34
N LYS A 162 -14.01 -3.98 3.26
CA LYS A 162 -14.18 -5.28 3.89
C LYS A 162 -15.44 -5.95 3.31
N PRO A 163 -15.42 -7.27 3.09
CA PRO A 163 -16.62 -8.01 2.69
C PRO A 163 -17.70 -8.00 3.79
#